data_AF-A0A453A774-F1
#
_entry.id   AF-A0A453A774-F1
#
_cell.length_a   1.000
_cell.length_b   1.000
_cell.length_c   1.000
_cell.angle_alpha   90.00
_cell.angle_beta   90.00
_cell.angle_gamma   90.00
#
_symmetry.space_group_name_H-M   'P 1'
#
loop_
_entity.id
_entity.type
_entity.pdbx_description
1 polymer ?
#
loop_
_entity_poly.entity_id
_entity_poly.type
_entity_poly.pdbx_seq_one_letter_code
_entity_poly.pdbx_strand_id
1 'polypeptide(L)'
;TLRITMWILPISMALPINWPILHMFPSFVANLHNMPAYFTLVLTGSSHDFRAHGPPGTGMRFFVTCNPANIQHIFTTNYPNFPKGAEFAAIFDIMGGSLFTIDGEPAHRMRAKVKGVLNGPRLLDNLASYCVDKVKNSLLPLFAHMVSIETPLDMQEMMLRFMFDLCATSLFGVDPGLLSSDLPPMDVAVALDTVMEVGFFRHVMPTSCWKLMRRLNIGPERKLSTSHTVLRRFVVEMMDRWKTNTCHTET
;
A
#
# COMPACT_ATOMS: atom_id res chain seq x y z
N THR A 1 -6.21 -45.30 -21.84
CA THR A 1 -7.29 -44.29 -21.92
C THR A 1 -7.63 -43.82 -20.53
N LEU A 2 -6.96 -42.77 -20.03
CA LEU A 2 -7.25 -42.15 -18.73
C LEU A 2 -7.23 -40.65 -18.94
N ARG A 3 -8.42 -40.09 -19.19
CA ARG A 3 -8.64 -38.65 -19.35
C ARG A 3 -8.67 -38.01 -17.98
N ILE A 4 -7.73 -37.11 -17.76
CA ILE A 4 -7.67 -36.17 -16.64
C ILE A 4 -8.89 -35.25 -16.76
N THR A 5 -9.92 -35.48 -15.97
CA THR A 5 -11.00 -34.51 -15.75
C THR A 5 -10.50 -33.51 -14.72
N MET A 6 -9.91 -32.44 -15.24
CA MET A 6 -9.66 -31.20 -14.52
C MET A 6 -11.02 -30.70 -14.01
N TRP A 7 -11.21 -30.75 -12.70
CA TRP A 7 -12.42 -30.28 -12.04
C TRP A 7 -12.62 -28.79 -12.33
N ILE A 8 -13.54 -28.49 -13.24
CA ILE A 8 -14.21 -27.20 -13.28
C ILE A 8 -15.09 -27.19 -12.03
N LEU A 9 -14.59 -26.58 -10.95
CA LEU A 9 -15.42 -26.23 -9.80
C LEU A 9 -16.65 -25.46 -10.34
N PRO A 10 -17.88 -25.87 -10.02
CA PRO A 10 -19.06 -25.16 -10.48
C PRO A 10 -18.99 -23.73 -9.93
N ILE A 11 -19.20 -22.75 -10.81
CA ILE A 11 -19.18 -21.30 -10.52
C ILE A 11 -20.04 -20.93 -9.30
N SER A 12 -21.04 -21.76 -8.97
CA SER A 12 -21.87 -21.68 -7.75
C SER A 12 -21.10 -21.76 -6.43
N MET A 13 -19.88 -22.31 -6.38
CA MET A 13 -19.05 -22.37 -5.16
C MET A 13 -18.15 -21.15 -4.96
N ALA A 14 -18.06 -20.24 -5.94
CA ALA A 14 -17.19 -19.07 -5.87
C ALA A 14 -17.81 -17.89 -5.10
N LEU A 15 -19.14 -17.82 -5.03
CA LEU A 15 -19.84 -16.73 -4.35
C LEU A 15 -19.86 -16.94 -2.83
N PRO A 16 -19.68 -15.88 -2.02
CA PRO A 16 -19.76 -16.00 -0.57
C PRO A 16 -21.13 -16.48 -0.13
N ILE A 17 -21.13 -17.41 0.83
CA ILE A 17 -22.36 -17.93 1.44
C ILE A 17 -22.97 -16.82 2.30
N ASN A 18 -24.27 -16.56 2.12
CA ASN A 18 -24.98 -15.60 2.94
C ASN A 18 -25.56 -16.27 4.19
N TRP A 19 -24.86 -16.19 5.32
CA TRP A 19 -25.26 -16.79 6.58
C TRP A 19 -26.35 -15.96 7.29
N PRO A 20 -27.30 -16.58 8.04
CA PRO A 20 -28.41 -15.86 8.66
C PRO A 20 -28.01 -14.72 9.60
N ILE A 21 -26.88 -14.86 10.32
CA ILE A 21 -26.42 -13.88 11.33
C ILE A 21 -25.15 -13.16 10.85
N LEU A 22 -24.22 -13.89 10.22
CA LEU A 22 -22.92 -13.33 9.83
C LEU A 22 -22.90 -12.82 8.39
N HIS A 23 -23.99 -13.01 7.63
CA HIS A 23 -24.07 -12.70 6.21
C HIS A 23 -22.87 -13.30 5.47
N MET A 24 -22.17 -12.51 4.65
CA MET A 24 -21.03 -12.96 3.84
C MET A 24 -19.68 -12.86 4.57
N PHE A 25 -19.68 -12.37 5.81
CA PHE A 25 -18.47 -12.12 6.60
C PHE A 25 -17.56 -13.35 6.76
N PRO A 26 -18.06 -14.57 7.09
CA PRO A 26 -17.20 -15.72 7.27
C PRO A 26 -16.41 -16.08 6.01
N SER A 27 -17.01 -15.89 4.83
CA SER A 27 -16.35 -16.14 3.55
C SER A 27 -15.19 -15.18 3.31
N PHE A 28 -15.32 -13.90 3.68
CA PHE A 28 -14.21 -12.95 3.60
C PHE A 28 -13.10 -13.27 4.60
N VAL A 29 -13.45 -13.62 5.84
CA VAL A 29 -12.46 -14.00 6.87
C VAL A 29 -11.66 -15.24 6.44
N ALA A 30 -12.33 -16.28 5.95
CA ALA A 30 -11.68 -17.51 5.51
C ALA A 30 -10.71 -17.29 4.33
N ASN A 31 -11.02 -16.32 3.46
CA ASN A 31 -10.23 -16.01 2.28
C ASN A 31 -9.27 -14.82 2.45
N LEU A 32 -9.12 -14.26 3.66
CA LEU A 32 -8.28 -13.08 3.94
C LEU A 32 -6.85 -13.19 3.37
N HIS A 33 -6.26 -14.39 3.45
CA HIS A 33 -4.90 -14.67 2.98
C HIS A 33 -4.74 -14.63 1.46
N ASN A 34 -5.83 -14.73 0.69
CA ASN A 34 -5.82 -14.78 -0.78
C ASN A 34 -6.97 -13.94 -1.37
N MET A 35 -7.24 -12.79 -0.75
CA MET A 35 -8.36 -11.92 -1.13
C MET A 35 -8.35 -11.45 -2.59
N PRO A 36 -7.20 -11.13 -3.22
CA PRO A 36 -7.19 -10.75 -4.63
C PRO A 36 -7.77 -11.85 -5.54
N ALA A 37 -7.31 -13.09 -5.40
CA ALA A 37 -7.84 -14.21 -6.17
C ALA A 37 -9.30 -14.49 -5.82
N TYR A 38 -9.67 -14.36 -4.54
CA TYR A 38 -11.05 -14.52 -4.10
C TYR A 38 -11.98 -13.49 -4.75
N PHE A 39 -11.60 -12.21 -4.79
CA PHE A 39 -12.37 -11.18 -5.48
C PHE A 39 -12.47 -11.45 -6.99
N THR A 40 -11.40 -11.93 -7.64
CA THR A 40 -11.46 -12.33 -9.05
C THR A 40 -12.49 -13.43 -9.28
N LEU A 41 -12.52 -14.46 -8.43
CA LEU A 41 -13.49 -15.54 -8.51
C LEU A 41 -14.93 -15.04 -8.29
N VAL A 42 -15.14 -14.21 -7.26
CA VAL A 42 -16.46 -13.64 -6.98
C VAL A 42 -16.96 -12.78 -8.13
N LEU A 43 -16.12 -11.90 -8.67
CA LEU A 43 -16.50 -10.97 -9.75
C LEU A 43 -16.73 -11.68 -11.08
N THR A 44 -15.92 -12.69 -11.41
CA THR A 44 -16.18 -13.53 -12.60
C THR A 44 -17.47 -14.32 -12.46
N GLY A 45 -17.81 -14.76 -11.24
CA GLY A 45 -19.09 -15.40 -10.92
C GLY A 45 -20.30 -14.47 -10.85
N SER A 46 -20.10 -13.15 -10.67
CA SER A 46 -21.18 -12.18 -10.40
C SER A 46 -21.39 -11.15 -11.51
N SER A 47 -21.11 -11.49 -12.77
CA SER A 47 -21.21 -10.56 -13.91
C SER A 47 -20.42 -9.26 -13.70
N HIS A 48 -19.27 -9.34 -13.01
CA HIS A 48 -18.32 -8.24 -12.73
C HIS A 48 -18.75 -7.22 -11.68
N ASP A 49 -19.92 -7.42 -11.04
CA ASP A 49 -20.44 -6.55 -9.99
C ASP A 49 -20.90 -7.39 -8.79
N PHE A 50 -20.49 -7.03 -7.57
CA PHE A 50 -20.81 -7.79 -6.37
C PHE A 50 -21.16 -6.87 -5.19
N ARG A 51 -22.27 -7.18 -4.51
CA ARG A 51 -22.68 -6.49 -3.28
C ARG A 51 -22.42 -7.39 -2.08
N ALA A 52 -21.51 -6.97 -1.22
CA ALA A 52 -21.19 -7.66 0.01
C ALA A 52 -21.80 -6.97 1.23
N HIS A 53 -22.38 -7.76 2.12
CA HIS A 53 -22.88 -7.29 3.41
C HIS A 53 -22.17 -8.05 4.54
N GLY A 54 -21.65 -7.29 5.50
CA GLY A 54 -21.14 -7.85 6.75
C GLY A 54 -22.26 -8.14 7.75
N PRO A 55 -21.91 -8.51 9.00
CA PRO A 55 -22.90 -8.87 10.00
C PRO A 55 -23.83 -7.68 10.33
N PRO A 56 -25.11 -7.90 10.67
CA PRO A 56 -26.04 -6.84 11.05
C PRO A 56 -25.48 -5.94 12.15
N GLY A 57 -25.75 -4.64 12.07
CA GLY A 57 -25.29 -3.65 13.06
C GLY A 57 -23.82 -3.20 12.92
N THR A 58 -23.03 -3.83 12.05
CA THR A 58 -21.63 -3.42 11.79
C THR A 58 -21.49 -2.26 10.81
N GLY A 59 -22.53 -1.98 10.01
CA GLY A 59 -22.49 -0.96 8.96
C GLY A 59 -21.75 -1.37 7.67
N MET A 60 -21.10 -2.54 7.68
CA MET A 60 -20.27 -3.03 6.59
C MET A 60 -21.09 -3.37 5.34
N ARG A 61 -21.01 -2.49 4.33
CA ARG A 61 -21.65 -2.66 3.03
C ARG A 61 -20.65 -2.29 1.95
N PHE A 62 -20.30 -3.26 1.10
CA PHE A 62 -19.37 -3.03 0.01
C PHE A 62 -20.06 -3.27 -1.33
N PHE A 63 -19.74 -2.40 -2.29
CA PHE A 63 -19.97 -2.65 -3.69
C PHE A 63 -18.61 -2.82 -4.35
N VAL A 64 -18.36 -4.01 -4.89
CA VAL A 64 -17.12 -4.36 -5.57
C VAL A 64 -17.46 -4.51 -7.05
N THR A 65 -16.70 -3.83 -7.91
CA THR A 65 -16.93 -3.81 -9.36
C THR A 65 -15.62 -3.89 -10.10
N CYS A 66 -15.57 -4.67 -11.17
CA CYS A 66 -14.55 -4.56 -12.21
C CYS A 66 -15.12 -4.12 -13.57
N ASN A 67 -16.38 -3.68 -13.60
CA ASN A 67 -16.99 -3.10 -14.79
C ASN A 67 -16.38 -1.71 -15.10
N PRO A 68 -15.79 -1.50 -16.29
CA PRO A 68 -15.18 -0.23 -16.67
C PRO A 68 -16.12 0.98 -16.62
N ALA A 69 -17.41 0.79 -16.93
CA ALA A 69 -18.39 1.87 -16.88
C ALA A 69 -18.63 2.34 -15.43
N ASN A 70 -18.71 1.41 -14.48
CA ASN A 70 -18.83 1.73 -13.06
C ASN A 70 -17.56 2.41 -12.54
N ILE A 71 -16.38 1.95 -12.95
CA ILE A 71 -15.09 2.56 -12.58
C ILE A 71 -15.01 4.00 -13.09
N GLN A 72 -15.35 4.23 -14.37
CA GLN A 72 -15.40 5.58 -14.93
C GLN A 72 -16.41 6.47 -14.20
N HIS A 73 -17.56 5.91 -13.81
CA HIS A 73 -18.56 6.64 -13.05
C HIS A 73 -18.03 7.10 -11.69
N ILE A 74 -17.41 6.18 -10.94
CA ILE A 74 -16.89 6.43 -9.59
C ILE A 74 -15.71 7.42 -9.62
N PHE A 75 -14.75 7.24 -10.52
CA PHE A 75 -13.49 7.99 -10.47
C PHE A 75 -13.45 9.23 -11.38
N THR A 76 -14.35 9.34 -12.36
CA THR A 76 -14.29 10.41 -13.37
C THR A 76 -15.57 11.23 -13.42
N THR A 77 -16.71 10.64 -13.76
CA THR A 77 -17.92 11.44 -14.08
C THR A 77 -18.72 11.85 -12.85
N ASN A 78 -18.60 11.13 -11.73
CA ASN A 78 -19.38 11.38 -10.52
C ASN A 78 -18.55 11.33 -9.23
N TYR A 79 -17.24 11.57 -9.32
CA TYR A 79 -16.29 11.51 -8.20
C TYR A 79 -16.74 12.24 -6.91
N PRO A 80 -17.34 13.46 -6.96
CA PRO A 80 -17.77 14.15 -5.73
C PRO A 80 -18.78 13.38 -4.89
N ASN A 81 -19.53 12.45 -5.50
CA ASN A 81 -20.52 11.61 -4.82
C ASN A 81 -19.94 10.31 -4.25
N PHE A 82 -18.63 10.07 -4.41
CA PHE A 82 -17.91 8.93 -3.85
C PHE A 82 -16.75 9.40 -2.95
N PRO A 83 -17.04 10.12 -1.85
CA PRO A 83 -16.01 10.44 -0.87
C PRO A 83 -15.48 9.15 -0.22
N LYS A 84 -14.24 9.16 0.27
CA LYS A 84 -13.70 8.01 1.00
C LYS A 84 -14.44 7.80 2.32
N GLY A 85 -14.79 8.91 2.98
CA GLY A 85 -15.63 8.94 4.18
C GLY A 85 -14.86 8.73 5.48
N ALA A 86 -15.57 9.00 6.59
CA ALA A 86 -15.01 8.92 7.94
C ALA A 86 -14.59 7.50 8.35
N GLU A 87 -15.24 6.47 7.79
CA GLU A 87 -14.86 5.08 8.03
C GLU A 87 -13.48 4.76 7.44
N PHE A 88 -13.25 5.14 6.18
CA PHE A 88 -11.94 4.99 5.54
C PHE A 88 -10.86 5.81 6.27
N ALA A 89 -11.18 7.05 6.67
CA ALA A 89 -10.27 7.88 7.45
C ALA A 89 -9.91 7.26 8.80
N ALA A 90 -10.86 6.59 9.48
CA ALA A 90 -10.60 5.87 10.73
C ALA A 90 -9.74 4.61 10.53
N ILE A 91 -9.86 3.95 9.38
CA ILE A 91 -9.03 2.80 9.03
C ILE A 91 -7.56 3.21 8.81
N PHE A 92 -7.32 4.35 8.16
CA PHE A 92 -5.98 4.88 7.91
C PHE A 92 -5.62 6.07 8.80
N ASP A 93 -6.06 6.03 10.05
CA ASP A 93 -5.84 7.10 11.03
C ASP A 93 -4.36 7.43 11.30
N ILE A 94 -3.47 6.45 11.14
CA ILE A 94 -2.00 6.64 11.13
C ILE A 94 -1.53 7.66 10.07
N MET A 95 -2.30 7.82 8.99
CA MET A 95 -2.10 8.80 7.91
C MET A 95 -3.15 9.91 7.97
N GLY A 96 -3.66 10.22 9.15
CA GLY A 96 -4.65 11.27 9.38
C GLY A 96 -4.18 12.63 8.84
N GLY A 97 -5.05 13.33 8.12
CA GLY A 97 -4.75 14.62 7.50
C GLY A 97 -3.96 14.53 6.19
N SER A 98 -3.59 13.33 5.74
CA SER A 98 -2.98 13.12 4.43
C SER A 98 -4.02 13.12 3.29
N LEU A 99 -3.55 13.19 2.04
CA LEU A 99 -4.38 13.04 0.84
C LEU A 99 -5.22 11.75 0.83
N PHE A 100 -4.78 10.73 1.56
CA PHE A 100 -5.46 9.45 1.67
C PHE A 100 -6.69 9.51 2.59
N THR A 101 -6.70 10.36 3.61
CA THR A 101 -7.79 10.38 4.63
C THR A 101 -8.71 11.58 4.53
N ILE A 102 -8.28 12.67 3.89
CA ILE A 102 -9.12 13.86 3.67
C ILE A 102 -9.99 13.73 2.42
N ASP A 103 -11.16 14.38 2.43
CA ASP A 103 -12.12 14.43 1.32
C ASP A 103 -12.48 15.89 0.94
N GLY A 104 -13.19 16.05 -0.18
CA GLY A 104 -13.70 17.34 -0.65
C GLY A 104 -12.62 18.36 -1.04
N GLU A 105 -12.90 19.63 -0.82
CA GLU A 105 -11.99 20.75 -1.17
C GLU A 105 -10.58 20.64 -0.57
N PRO A 106 -10.39 20.24 0.71
CA PRO A 106 -9.06 19.96 1.24
C PRO A 106 -8.28 18.93 0.41
N ALA A 107 -8.92 17.84 -0.02
CA ALA A 107 -8.30 16.82 -0.85
C ALA A 107 -7.92 17.35 -2.23
N HIS A 108 -8.82 18.14 -2.86
CA HIS A 108 -8.55 18.77 -4.16
C HIS A 108 -7.36 19.73 -4.08
N ARG A 109 -7.31 20.60 -3.07
CA ARG A 109 -6.19 21.54 -2.88
C ARG A 109 -4.86 20.82 -2.64
N MET A 110 -4.87 19.79 -1.79
CA MET A 110 -3.66 18.99 -1.54
C MET A 110 -3.20 18.27 -2.81
N ARG A 111 -4.12 17.67 -3.57
CA ARG A 111 -3.80 16.99 -4.84
C ARG A 111 -3.23 17.96 -5.88
N ALA A 112 -3.79 19.17 -6.01
CA ALA A 112 -3.27 20.19 -6.90
C ALA A 112 -1.84 20.59 -6.53
N LYS A 113 -1.56 20.79 -5.23
CA LYS A 113 -0.22 21.11 -4.73
C LYS A 113 0.77 19.98 -5.01
N VAL A 114 0.43 18.74 -4.67
CA VAL A 114 1.28 17.56 -4.89
C VAL A 114 1.57 17.39 -6.39
N LYS A 115 0.54 17.50 -7.24
CA LYS A 115 0.70 17.41 -8.70
C LYS A 115 1.61 18.53 -9.23
N GLY A 116 1.48 19.75 -8.72
CA GLY A 116 2.34 20.87 -9.10
C GLY A 116 3.81 20.63 -8.76
N VAL A 117 4.09 20.05 -7.59
CA VAL A 117 5.46 19.68 -7.19
C VAL A 117 5.99 18.52 -8.04
N LEU A 118 5.20 17.45 -8.19
CA LEU A 118 5.60 16.25 -8.93
C LEU A 118 5.85 16.50 -10.41
N ASN A 119 5.09 17.40 -11.02
CA ASN A 119 5.25 17.79 -12.43
C ASN A 119 6.21 18.98 -12.60
N GLY A 120 6.87 19.44 -11.53
CA GLY A 120 7.83 20.53 -11.61
C GLY A 120 9.08 20.07 -12.37
N PRO A 121 9.57 20.83 -13.37
CA PRO A 121 10.71 20.42 -14.19
C PRO A 121 11.95 20.15 -13.35
N ARG A 122 12.21 20.99 -12.33
CA ARG A 122 13.32 20.80 -11.39
C ARG A 122 13.29 19.44 -10.67
N LEU A 123 12.12 18.96 -10.27
CA LEU A 123 12.04 17.66 -9.59
C LEU A 123 12.30 16.52 -10.57
N LEU A 124 11.77 16.61 -11.79
CA LEU A 124 11.97 15.61 -12.83
C LEU A 124 13.43 15.54 -13.26
N ASP A 125 14.08 16.69 -13.46
CA ASP A 125 15.51 16.77 -13.80
C ASP A 125 16.37 16.20 -12.67
N ASN A 126 16.07 16.54 -11.42
CA ASN A 126 16.76 15.98 -10.26
C ASN A 126 16.57 14.46 -10.17
N LEU A 127 15.34 13.96 -10.33
CA LEU A 127 15.05 12.53 -10.30
C LEU A 127 15.79 11.77 -11.41
N ALA A 128 15.85 12.33 -12.62
CA ALA A 128 16.60 11.77 -13.73
C ALA A 128 18.11 11.72 -13.42
N SER A 129 18.68 12.81 -12.90
CA SER A 129 20.09 12.85 -12.47
C SER A 129 20.37 11.81 -11.38
N TYR A 130 19.54 11.76 -10.33
CA TYR A 130 19.69 10.79 -9.24
C TYR A 130 19.57 9.36 -9.74
N CYS A 131 18.69 9.08 -10.69
CA CYS A 131 18.57 7.77 -11.32
C CYS A 131 19.88 7.35 -11.98
N VAL A 132 20.44 8.22 -12.84
CA VAL A 132 21.71 7.96 -13.52
C VAL A 132 22.86 7.78 -12.52
N ASP A 133 22.95 8.65 -11.52
CA ASP A 133 24.00 8.61 -10.51
C ASP A 133 23.90 7.34 -9.65
N LYS A 134 22.69 6.97 -9.23
CA LYS A 134 22.45 5.79 -8.40
C LYS A 134 22.76 4.49 -9.15
N VAL A 135 22.43 4.43 -10.44
CA VAL A 135 22.80 3.28 -11.29
C VAL A 135 24.31 3.16 -11.41
N LYS A 136 24.99 4.26 -11.76
CA LYS A 136 26.44 4.27 -12.00
C LYS A 136 27.26 4.01 -10.73
N ASN A 137 26.86 4.62 -9.62
CA ASN A 137 27.69 4.68 -8.41
C ASN A 137 27.26 3.69 -7.32
N SER A 138 26.07 3.10 -7.40
CA SER A 138 25.59 2.13 -6.39
C SER A 138 25.22 0.80 -7.02
N LEU A 139 24.28 0.78 -7.98
CA LEU A 139 23.73 -0.46 -8.51
C LEU A 139 24.74 -1.29 -9.31
N LEU A 140 25.44 -0.67 -10.27
CA LEU A 140 26.45 -1.37 -11.08
C LEU A 140 27.65 -1.87 -10.24
N PRO A 141 28.23 -1.06 -9.32
CA PRO A 141 29.27 -1.55 -8.41
C PRO A 141 28.80 -2.71 -7.53
N LEU A 142 27.57 -2.64 -7.00
CA LEU A 142 27.00 -3.72 -6.19
C LEU A 142 26.87 -5.01 -7.01
N PHE A 143 26.40 -4.93 -8.26
CA PHE A 143 26.33 -6.10 -9.14
C PHE A 143 27.71 -6.66 -9.45
N ALA A 144 28.69 -5.81 -9.75
CA ALA A 144 30.06 -6.25 -9.99
C ALA A 144 30.65 -6.97 -8.75
N HIS A 145 30.36 -6.46 -7.55
CA HIS A 145 30.77 -7.08 -6.29
C HIS A 145 30.09 -8.43 -6.07
N MET A 146 28.78 -8.50 -6.25
CA MET A 146 28.00 -9.74 -6.08
C MET A 146 28.44 -10.85 -7.05
N VAL A 147 28.77 -10.48 -8.29
CA VAL A 147 29.32 -11.39 -9.29
C VAL A 147 30.70 -11.91 -8.85
N SER A 148 31.55 -11.09 -8.24
CA SER A 148 32.89 -11.52 -7.82
C SER A 148 32.88 -12.49 -6.63
N ILE A 149 31.83 -12.45 -5.81
CA ILE A 149 31.62 -13.39 -4.69
C ILE A 149 30.62 -14.51 -5.03
N GLU A 150 30.25 -14.66 -6.30
CA GLU A 150 29.32 -15.68 -6.82
C GLU A 150 27.99 -15.80 -6.04
N THR A 151 27.51 -14.67 -5.51
CA THR A 151 26.29 -14.65 -4.68
C THR A 151 25.05 -14.42 -5.57
N PRO A 152 24.01 -15.27 -5.48
CA PRO A 152 22.78 -15.06 -6.24
C PRO A 152 22.08 -13.77 -5.80
N LEU A 153 21.56 -13.04 -6.79
CA LEU A 153 20.88 -11.76 -6.62
C LEU A 153 19.37 -11.91 -6.82
N ASP A 154 18.58 -11.39 -5.87
CA ASP A 154 17.16 -11.17 -6.10
C ASP A 154 16.94 -9.81 -6.79
N MET A 155 16.66 -9.85 -8.09
CA MET A 155 16.41 -8.64 -8.88
C MET A 155 15.19 -7.84 -8.38
N GLN A 156 14.18 -8.50 -7.80
CA GLN A 156 13.03 -7.81 -7.25
C GLN A 156 13.43 -6.99 -6.01
N GLU A 157 14.24 -7.57 -5.13
CA GLU A 157 14.77 -6.87 -3.96
C GLU A 157 15.65 -5.69 -4.38
N MET A 158 16.51 -5.88 -5.38
CA MET A 158 17.40 -4.83 -5.88
C MET A 158 16.62 -3.65 -6.48
N MET A 159 15.59 -3.94 -7.28
CA MET A 159 14.73 -2.89 -7.83
C MET A 159 13.91 -2.19 -6.75
N LEU A 160 13.46 -2.91 -5.72
CA LEU A 160 12.74 -2.32 -4.59
C LEU A 160 13.65 -1.34 -3.82
N ARG A 161 14.87 -1.75 -3.48
CA ARG A 161 15.90 -0.89 -2.84
C ARG A 161 16.19 0.34 -3.69
N PHE A 162 16.40 0.15 -4.98
CA PHE A 162 16.65 1.23 -5.94
C PHE A 162 15.51 2.25 -6.00
N MET A 163 14.27 1.79 -6.16
CA MET A 163 13.10 2.65 -6.20
C MET A 163 12.90 3.39 -4.88
N PHE A 164 13.13 2.72 -3.75
CA PHE A 164 13.02 3.34 -2.44
C PHE A 164 14.04 4.47 -2.28
N ASP A 165 15.32 4.22 -2.59
CA ASP A 165 16.37 5.24 -2.52
C ASP A 165 16.05 6.42 -3.43
N LEU A 166 15.56 6.18 -4.66
CA LEU A 166 15.14 7.25 -5.57
C LEU A 166 14.00 8.09 -5.00
N CYS A 167 12.91 7.44 -4.55
CA CYS A 167 11.76 8.14 -3.99
C CYS A 167 12.14 8.93 -2.73
N ALA A 168 12.90 8.33 -1.81
CA ALA A 168 13.33 8.98 -0.59
C ALA A 168 14.29 10.15 -0.89
N THR A 169 15.22 9.99 -1.82
CA THR A 169 16.13 11.08 -2.23
C THR A 169 15.35 12.23 -2.86
N SER A 170 14.36 11.95 -3.70
CA SER A 170 13.51 13.01 -4.26
C SER A 170 12.64 13.72 -3.24
N LEU A 171 12.19 13.02 -2.20
CA LEU A 171 11.33 13.60 -1.15
C LEU A 171 12.12 14.37 -0.09
N PHE A 172 13.25 13.83 0.35
CA PHE A 172 14.04 14.35 1.48
C PHE A 172 15.33 15.04 1.05
N GLY A 173 15.72 14.95 -0.22
CA GLY A 173 16.99 15.49 -0.73
C GLY A 173 18.22 14.74 -0.23
N VAL A 174 18.04 13.54 0.35
CA VAL A 174 19.10 12.75 0.97
C VAL A 174 18.95 11.29 0.56
N ASP A 175 20.06 10.64 0.23
CA ASP A 175 20.10 9.22 -0.12
C ASP A 175 20.11 8.31 1.12
N PRO A 176 19.12 7.42 1.31
CA PRO A 176 19.12 6.44 2.39
C PRO A 176 20.26 5.41 2.27
N GLY A 177 20.75 5.14 1.05
CA GLY A 177 21.89 4.25 0.84
C GLY A 177 21.57 2.75 0.97
N LEU A 178 20.37 2.32 0.59
CA LEU A 178 19.93 0.93 0.71
C LEU A 178 20.60 -0.02 -0.31
N LEU A 179 21.30 0.53 -1.30
CA LEU A 179 22.15 -0.17 -2.27
C LEU A 179 23.66 -0.12 -1.95
N SER A 180 24.03 -0.11 -0.67
CA SER A 180 25.43 -0.27 -0.26
C SER A 180 25.86 -1.75 -0.26
N SER A 181 27.18 -2.00 -0.15
CA SER A 181 27.75 -3.36 -0.06
C SER A 181 27.15 -4.19 1.07
N ASP A 182 26.78 -3.54 2.17
CA ASP A 182 26.30 -4.19 3.39
C ASP A 182 24.81 -4.54 3.33
N LEU A 183 24.12 -4.11 2.26
CA LEU A 183 22.70 -4.35 2.00
C LEU A 183 21.81 -4.19 3.26
N PRO A 184 21.71 -2.96 3.80
CA PRO A 184 20.99 -2.73 5.06
C PRO A 184 19.52 -3.18 4.97
N PRO A 185 18.90 -3.54 6.11
CA PRO A 185 17.51 -3.99 6.15
C PRO A 185 16.52 -2.94 5.63
N MET A 186 15.50 -3.41 4.91
CA MET A 186 14.40 -2.59 4.36
C MET A 186 13.28 -2.34 5.38
N ASP A 187 13.63 -2.03 6.63
CA ASP A 187 12.67 -1.90 7.75
C ASP A 187 11.52 -0.93 7.46
N VAL A 188 11.81 0.15 6.72
CA VAL A 188 10.81 1.16 6.35
C VAL A 188 9.83 0.62 5.31
N ALA A 189 10.30 -0.15 4.32
CA ALA A 189 9.41 -0.79 3.35
C ALA A 189 8.52 -1.83 4.02
N VAL A 190 9.07 -2.66 4.91
CA VAL A 190 8.30 -3.61 5.73
C VAL A 190 7.26 -2.89 6.60
N ALA A 191 7.63 -1.75 7.18
CA ALA A 191 6.72 -0.93 7.96
C ALA A 191 5.57 -0.37 7.11
N LEU A 192 5.84 0.10 5.88
CA LEU A 192 4.82 0.55 4.93
C LEU A 192 3.88 -0.59 4.51
N ASP A 193 4.42 -1.77 4.21
CA ASP A 193 3.64 -2.96 3.89
C ASP A 193 2.72 -3.35 5.07
N THR A 194 3.23 -3.26 6.30
CA THR A 194 2.44 -3.49 7.51
C THR A 194 1.28 -2.50 7.62
N VAL A 195 1.47 -1.21 7.26
CA VAL A 195 0.38 -0.22 7.25
C VAL A 195 -0.72 -0.65 6.28
N MET A 196 -0.35 -1.11 5.09
CA MET A 196 -1.30 -1.56 4.08
C MET A 196 -2.00 -2.85 4.48
N GLU A 197 -1.27 -3.83 5.03
CA GLU A 197 -1.80 -5.11 5.53
C GLU A 197 -2.81 -4.89 6.65
N VAL A 198 -2.45 -4.07 7.65
CA VAL A 198 -3.34 -3.76 8.78
C VAL A 198 -4.52 -2.93 8.33
N GLY A 199 -4.31 -1.97 7.42
CA GLY A 199 -5.38 -1.21 6.78
C GLY A 199 -6.39 -2.14 6.08
N PHE A 200 -5.91 -3.11 5.31
CA PHE A 200 -6.75 -4.11 4.65
C PHE A 200 -7.51 -4.98 5.67
N PHE A 201 -6.83 -5.46 6.72
CA PHE A 201 -7.47 -6.21 7.81
C PHE A 201 -8.61 -5.42 8.46
N ARG A 202 -8.43 -4.12 8.73
CA ARG A 202 -9.45 -3.24 9.29
C ARG A 202 -10.67 -3.03 8.37
N HIS A 203 -10.51 -3.10 7.05
CA HIS A 203 -11.64 -3.04 6.10
C HIS A 203 -12.52 -4.27 6.19
N VAL A 204 -11.93 -5.43 6.41
CA VAL A 204 -12.66 -6.69 6.44
C VAL A 204 -13.24 -6.97 7.83
N MET A 205 -12.64 -6.43 8.90
CA MET A 205 -13.07 -6.68 10.28
C MET A 205 -14.05 -5.63 10.82
N PRO A 206 -15.03 -6.01 11.66
CA PRO A 206 -15.90 -5.05 12.33
C PRO A 206 -15.12 -4.03 13.15
N THR A 207 -15.57 -2.78 13.15
CA THR A 207 -14.89 -1.67 13.83
C THR A 207 -14.64 -1.91 15.32
N SER A 208 -15.55 -2.60 16.01
CA SER A 208 -15.38 -2.97 17.42
C SER A 208 -14.21 -3.93 17.65
N CYS A 209 -13.99 -4.87 16.73
CA CYS A 209 -12.97 -5.90 16.84
C CYS A 209 -11.55 -5.30 16.77
N TRP A 210 -11.23 -4.58 15.70
CA TRP A 210 -9.88 -4.02 15.55
C TRP A 210 -9.61 -2.89 16.57
N LYS A 211 -10.63 -2.12 16.98
CA LYS A 211 -10.46 -1.14 18.07
C LYS A 211 -10.17 -1.81 19.42
N LEU A 212 -10.77 -2.97 19.70
CA LEU A 212 -10.45 -3.75 20.89
C LEU A 212 -9.01 -4.29 20.82
N MET A 213 -8.60 -4.86 19.68
CA MET A 213 -7.23 -5.33 19.47
C MET A 213 -6.21 -4.21 19.66
N ARG A 214 -6.54 -2.98 19.23
CA ARG A 214 -5.72 -1.80 19.44
C ARG A 214 -5.61 -1.43 20.91
N ARG A 215 -6.73 -1.40 21.63
CA ARG A 215 -6.75 -1.11 23.08
C ARG A 215 -5.94 -2.11 23.88
N LEU A 216 -5.98 -3.38 23.49
CA LEU A 216 -5.20 -4.45 24.10
C LEU A 216 -3.76 -4.54 23.57
N ASN A 217 -3.42 -3.78 22.52
CA ASN A 217 -2.13 -3.79 21.83
C ASN A 217 -1.69 -5.21 21.41
N ILE A 218 -2.56 -5.92 20.69
CA ILE A 218 -2.33 -7.30 20.24
C ILE A 218 -2.46 -7.45 18.71
N GLY A 219 -1.81 -8.49 18.17
CA GLY A 219 -1.96 -8.88 16.78
C GLY A 219 -1.52 -7.80 15.76
N PRO A 220 -2.26 -7.63 14.64
CA PRO A 220 -2.00 -6.63 13.62
C PRO A 220 -1.86 -5.19 14.16
N GLU A 221 -2.63 -4.83 15.19
CA GLU A 221 -2.59 -3.48 15.78
C GLU A 221 -1.28 -3.21 16.52
N ARG A 222 -0.71 -4.22 17.19
CA ARG A 222 0.62 -4.12 17.80
C ARG A 222 1.69 -3.93 16.74
N LYS A 223 1.62 -4.72 15.66
CA LYS A 223 2.55 -4.59 14.52
C LYS A 223 2.50 -3.17 13.95
N LEU A 224 1.29 -2.64 13.73
CA LEU A 224 1.12 -1.27 13.25
C LEU A 224 1.75 -0.23 14.17
N SER A 225 1.58 -0.38 15.49
CA SER A 225 2.20 0.54 16.46
C SER A 225 3.72 0.54 16.34
N THR A 226 4.34 -0.63 16.19
CA THR A 226 5.79 -0.75 15.97
C THR A 226 6.20 -0.12 14.64
N SER A 227 5.48 -0.44 13.56
CA SER A 227 5.74 0.12 12.22
C SER A 227 5.62 1.64 12.20
N HIS A 228 4.65 2.22 12.92
CA HIS A 228 4.52 3.67 13.06
C HIS A 228 5.77 4.30 13.69
N THR A 229 6.37 3.68 14.70
CA THR A 229 7.62 4.14 15.32
C THR A 229 8.78 4.07 14.32
N VAL A 230 8.88 2.99 13.53
CA VAL A 230 9.91 2.85 12.49
C VAL A 230 9.78 3.96 11.44
N LEU A 231 8.57 4.18 10.91
CA LEU A 231 8.30 5.23 9.93
C LEU A 231 8.64 6.62 10.48
N ARG A 232 8.20 6.92 11.72
CA ARG A 232 8.48 8.21 12.36
C ARG A 232 9.98 8.44 12.54
N ARG A 233 10.71 7.42 13.01
CA ARG A 233 12.16 7.49 13.18
C ARG A 233 12.85 7.78 11.86
N PHE A 234 12.48 7.07 10.80
CA PHE A 234 13.04 7.29 9.47
C PHE A 234 12.81 8.72 8.97
N VAL A 235 11.57 9.24 9.09
CA VAL A 235 11.28 10.62 8.66
C VAL A 235 12.13 11.63 9.42
N VAL A 236 12.27 11.48 10.75
CA VAL A 236 13.10 12.37 11.58
C VAL A 236 14.57 12.30 11.14
N GLU A 237 15.11 11.09 10.96
CA GLU A 237 16.49 10.88 10.52
C GLU A 237 16.76 11.53 9.16
N MET A 238 15.87 11.34 8.19
CA MET A 238 16.00 11.95 6.86
C MET A 238 15.94 13.48 6.93
N MET A 239 15.05 14.03 7.75
CA MET A 239 14.94 15.48 7.94
C MET A 239 16.18 16.07 8.62
N ASP A 240 16.77 15.39 9.59
CA ASP A 240 17.96 15.86 10.28
C ASP A 240 19.19 15.79 9.37
N ARG A 241 19.35 14.71 8.59
CA ARG A 241 20.39 14.61 7.55
C ARG A 241 20.26 15.69 6.47
N TRP A 242 19.03 16.05 6.11
CA TRP A 242 18.80 17.14 5.15
C TRP A 242 19.25 18.51 5.71
N LYS A 243 18.97 18.78 6.99
CA LYS A 243 19.42 20.01 7.66
C LYS A 243 20.94 20.10 7.76
N THR A 244 21.62 18.99 8.09
CA THR A 244 23.09 19.00 8.18
C THR A 244 23.72 19.26 6.81
N ASN A 245 23.20 18.65 5.74
CA ASN A 245 23.72 18.84 4.39
C ASN A 245 23.52 20.26 3.88
N THR A 246 22.37 20.88 4.17
CA THR A 246 22.08 22.26 3.78
C THR A 246 22.93 23.27 4.56
N CYS A 247 23.18 23.04 5.86
CA CYS A 247 24.04 23.89 6.67
C CYS A 247 25.51 23.85 6.20
N HIS A 248 26.00 22.70 5.71
CA HIS A 248 27.35 22.57 5.18
C HIS A 248 27.54 23.17 3.78
N THR A 249 26.46 23.37 3.00
CA THR A 249 26.54 24.01 1.68
C THR A 249 26.49 25.54 1.71
N GLU A 250 26.17 26.14 2.86
CA GLU A 250 26.07 27.60 3.06
C GLU A 250 27.30 28.23 3.73
N THR A 251 28.33 27.44 4.05
CA THR A 251 29.63 27.87 4.61
C THR A 251 30.76 27.69 3.61
#